data_AF-A0A847A0Y0-F1
#
_entry.id   AF-A0A847A0Y0-F1
#
_cell.length_a   1.000
_cell.length_b   1.000
_cell.length_c   1.000
_cell.angle_alpha   90.00
_cell.angle_beta   90.00
_cell.angle_gamma   90.00
#
_symmetry.space_group_name_H-M   'P 1'
#
loop_
_entity.id
_entity.type
_entity.pdbx_description
1 polymer ?
#
loop_
_entity_poly.entity_id
_entity_poly.type
_entity_poly.pdbx_seq_one_letter_code
_entity_poly.pdbx_strand_id
1 'polypeptide(L)'
;MFEHLYKKLFSGFLLKKTSKNIIAPDDEPFRAELLSIEQLRHFADKQAREHKTEFGSGYNLLLPRLDDNARALRETHELLVHADTAGRRMSPPDEWLLDNFYLIEQHIELTRIHLPRRYSHLLPRISQGPHAGLPRVYSMAAELIAHLDGLLSAEAISAFVNAYQSVEALKLSELWAIPISLRLGTIENLRRVAQRIARRRRELDEGIAWAERVLEAAAREPKRLIHLLAEFVDTQPKLSAPFLSEFVGRLQGQGPAVSIILNWIEQALVDEGTTVTQRLQKDGHEQAAEHLSVTNSITSLRFLDGMDWKNFAEEHSRVEQILRRDPAGAYFSQDFATRDHYRHIVEKLAKLSRRTEPEVARMALEQATSAPLKPGCARAQHVGSYLIGGHRFAFRKLLGCPWTPRYTLGLLFRRFRIFFYLGSIFFLTLFFALLPLGLFNLSPGDWRLYLMLIAALIPASTLALSLVNFAVTTKVAPHPLPRLDFSAGIPKEHRTMVIVPTLLGSPGALDSLLEGLEIRYLGNRDPNLYFALLTDFPDADTETTPGDADLLERA
;
A
#
# COMPACT_ATOMS: atom_id res chain seq x y z
N MET A 1 6.62 3.04 -7.49
CA MET A 1 7.59 1.91 -7.54
C MET A 1 7.29 0.79 -6.53
N PHE A 2 6.89 1.12 -5.28
CA PHE A 2 6.36 0.15 -4.30
C PHE A 2 5.11 -0.60 -4.82
N GLU A 3 4.28 0.12 -5.60
CA GLU A 3 3.10 -0.41 -6.29
C GLU A 3 3.38 -1.52 -7.31
N HIS A 4 4.55 -1.54 -7.96
CA HIS A 4 4.76 -2.42 -9.12
C HIS A 4 5.29 -3.81 -8.73
N LEU A 5 6.06 -3.88 -7.63
CA LEU A 5 6.62 -5.14 -7.14
C LEU A 5 5.59 -6.02 -6.43
N TYR A 6 4.67 -5.42 -5.66
CA TYR A 6 3.64 -6.18 -4.93
C TYR A 6 2.43 -6.54 -5.81
N LYS A 7 2.03 -5.65 -6.73
CA LYS A 7 0.87 -5.84 -7.62
C LYS A 7 1.09 -6.97 -8.65
N LYS A 8 2.35 -7.22 -9.05
CA LYS A 8 2.71 -8.29 -10.00
C LYS A 8 2.77 -9.69 -9.37
N LEU A 9 2.86 -9.80 -8.04
CA LEU A 9 3.04 -11.08 -7.34
C LEU A 9 1.73 -11.75 -6.90
N PHE A 10 0.62 -11.01 -6.84
CA PHE A 10 -0.63 -11.50 -6.23
C PHE A 10 -1.86 -11.51 -7.16
N SER A 11 -1.70 -11.24 -8.46
CA SER A 11 -2.77 -11.35 -9.44
C SER A 11 -3.04 -12.82 -9.82
N GLY A 12 -4.25 -13.29 -9.56
CA GLY A 12 -4.75 -14.52 -10.18
C GLY A 12 -5.49 -15.42 -9.21
N PHE A 13 -6.74 -15.08 -8.88
CA PHE A 13 -7.89 -15.99 -8.90
C PHE A 13 -9.17 -15.20 -8.57
N LEU A 14 -10.18 -15.29 -9.44
CA LEU A 14 -11.53 -14.76 -9.23
C LEU A 14 -12.32 -15.78 -8.41
N LEU A 15 -12.74 -15.45 -7.19
CA LEU A 15 -13.74 -16.25 -6.46
C LEU A 15 -14.76 -15.37 -5.71
N LYS A 16 -15.96 -15.97 -5.62
CA LYS A 16 -17.29 -15.44 -5.35
C LYS A 16 -17.42 -14.47 -4.18
N LYS A 17 -18.25 -13.45 -4.42
CA LYS A 17 -18.77 -12.47 -3.47
C LYS A 17 -19.87 -13.16 -2.64
N THR A 18 -19.67 -13.31 -1.34
CA THR A 18 -20.73 -13.69 -0.40
C THR A 18 -20.58 -12.81 0.84
N SER A 19 -21.40 -11.76 0.92
CA SER A 19 -21.52 -10.90 2.10
C SER A 19 -22.52 -11.52 3.07
N LYS A 20 -22.09 -11.87 4.28
CA LYS A 20 -23.00 -12.16 5.40
C LYS A 20 -22.56 -11.34 6.61
N ASN A 21 -23.51 -10.55 7.11
CA ASN A 21 -23.60 -9.80 8.37
C ASN A 21 -22.31 -9.13 8.87
N ILE A 22 -22.11 -7.89 8.42
CA ILE A 22 -21.19 -6.93 9.03
C ILE A 22 -21.85 -6.44 10.32
N ILE A 23 -21.12 -6.54 11.43
CA ILE A 23 -21.43 -5.98 12.75
C ILE A 23 -22.11 -4.62 12.57
N ALA A 24 -23.26 -4.39 13.20
CA ALA A 24 -24.01 -3.14 13.12
C ALA A 24 -23.03 -1.96 13.27
N PRO A 25 -23.00 -0.99 12.34
CA PRO A 25 -22.10 0.14 12.46
C PRO A 25 -22.55 0.92 13.69
N ASP A 26 -21.71 0.91 14.72
CA ASP A 26 -21.76 1.97 15.71
C ASP A 26 -21.50 3.28 14.95
N ASP A 27 -22.45 4.20 14.95
CA ASP A 27 -22.37 5.46 14.20
C ASP A 27 -21.58 6.54 14.95
N GLU A 28 -21.12 6.22 16.17
CA GLU A 28 -20.22 7.07 16.94
C GLU A 28 -18.82 7.14 16.31
N PRO A 29 -18.22 8.33 16.17
CA PRO A 29 -16.80 8.50 15.85
C PRO A 29 -15.91 7.73 16.83
N PHE A 30 -14.71 7.37 16.40
CA PHE A 30 -13.74 6.75 17.31
C PHE A 30 -13.32 7.77 18.35
N ARG A 31 -13.87 7.65 19.56
CA ARG A 31 -13.58 8.53 20.69
C ARG A 31 -13.31 7.67 21.91
N ALA A 32 -12.14 7.84 22.49
CA ALA A 32 -11.76 7.29 23.78
C ALA A 32 -11.11 8.38 24.63
N GLU A 33 -10.76 8.05 25.87
CA GLU A 33 -9.98 8.95 26.73
C GLU A 33 -8.65 9.29 26.05
N LEU A 34 -8.31 10.58 25.96
CA LEU A 34 -7.06 11.01 25.33
C LEU A 34 -5.87 10.56 26.17
N LEU A 35 -4.94 9.86 25.53
CA LEU A 35 -3.76 9.32 26.21
C LEU A 35 -2.50 10.08 25.82
N SER A 36 -1.68 10.41 26.82
CA SER A 36 -0.28 10.80 26.60
C SER A 36 0.53 9.63 26.04
N ILE A 37 1.70 9.91 25.45
CA ILE A 37 2.58 8.87 24.86
C ILE A 37 2.93 7.77 25.89
N GLU A 38 3.11 8.11 27.17
CA GLU A 38 3.44 7.13 28.20
C GLU A 38 2.22 6.27 28.56
N GLN A 39 1.04 6.86 28.69
CA GLN A 39 -0.21 6.12 28.89
C GLN A 39 -0.52 5.21 27.69
N LEU A 40 -0.21 5.68 26.49
CA LEU A 40 -0.37 4.93 25.24
C LEU A 40 0.52 3.68 25.22
N ARG A 41 1.75 3.75 25.75
CA ARG A 41 2.64 2.58 25.90
C ARG A 41 2.04 1.53 26.84
N HIS A 42 1.56 1.96 28.00
CA HIS A 42 0.89 1.06 28.95
C HIS A 42 -0.35 0.42 28.35
N PHE A 43 -1.15 1.20 27.61
CA PHE A 43 -2.31 0.69 26.91
C PHE A 43 -1.92 -0.34 25.85
N ALA A 44 -0.89 -0.08 25.05
CA ALA A 44 -0.42 -1.01 24.02
C ALA A 44 0.10 -2.34 24.59
N ASP A 45 0.82 -2.31 25.72
CA ASP A 45 1.23 -3.53 26.45
C ASP A 45 0.00 -4.32 26.93
N LYS A 46 -0.96 -3.64 27.56
CA LYS A 46 -2.21 -4.27 28.02
C LYS A 46 -2.97 -4.90 26.84
N GLN A 47 -3.15 -4.14 25.76
CA GLN A 47 -3.84 -4.62 24.55
C GLN A 47 -3.15 -5.84 23.96
N ALA A 48 -1.81 -5.85 23.91
CA ALA A 48 -1.05 -6.99 23.39
C ALA A 48 -1.27 -8.28 24.21
N ARG A 49 -1.45 -8.17 25.53
CA ARG A 49 -1.75 -9.32 26.40
C ARG A 49 -3.18 -9.84 26.24
N GLU A 50 -4.12 -8.95 25.94
CA GLU A 50 -5.53 -9.29 25.75
C GLU A 50 -5.80 -9.88 24.35
N HIS A 51 -5.05 -9.45 23.34
CA HIS A 51 -5.18 -9.93 21.97
C HIS A 51 -4.84 -11.42 21.85
N LYS A 52 -5.89 -12.24 21.70
CA LYS A 52 -5.75 -13.63 21.24
C LYS A 52 -5.85 -13.68 19.73
N THR A 53 -4.76 -14.09 19.08
CA THR A 53 -4.70 -14.14 17.62
C THR A 53 -4.91 -15.54 17.07
N GLU A 54 -5.72 -15.62 16.01
CA GLU A 54 -5.91 -16.84 15.23
C GLU A 54 -5.30 -16.70 13.84
N PHE A 55 -4.64 -17.77 13.38
CA PHE A 55 -4.10 -17.87 12.03
C PHE A 55 -5.06 -18.67 11.15
N GLY A 56 -5.60 -18.05 10.10
CA GLY A 56 -6.49 -18.75 9.17
C GLY A 56 -6.99 -17.88 8.02
N SER A 57 -7.50 -18.56 6.99
CA SER A 57 -8.19 -17.95 5.85
C SER A 57 -9.57 -17.44 6.27
N GLY A 58 -9.62 -16.37 7.06
CA GLY A 58 -10.90 -15.70 7.33
C GLY A 58 -11.33 -14.83 6.13
N TYR A 59 -12.59 -14.40 6.12
CA TYR A 59 -13.14 -13.54 5.07
C TYR A 59 -12.49 -12.14 5.07
N ASN A 60 -12.35 -11.51 3.90
CA ASN A 60 -11.90 -10.11 3.84
C ASN A 60 -13.06 -9.19 4.22
N LEU A 61 -13.03 -8.68 5.46
CA LEU A 61 -14.03 -7.76 6.00
C LEU A 61 -13.68 -6.28 5.74
N LEU A 62 -12.40 -5.98 5.46
CA LEU A 62 -11.90 -4.61 5.35
C LEU A 62 -12.25 -3.97 4.00
N LEU A 63 -12.19 -4.72 2.89
CA LEU A 63 -12.55 -4.17 1.57
C LEU A 63 -14.05 -3.83 1.44
N PRO A 64 -15.00 -4.71 1.84
CA PRO A 64 -16.41 -4.34 1.87
C PRO A 64 -16.67 -3.13 2.77
N ARG A 65 -16.03 -3.06 3.94
CA ARG A 65 -16.12 -1.88 4.80
C ARG A 65 -15.59 -0.61 4.13
N LEU A 66 -14.48 -0.68 3.40
CA LEU A 66 -13.98 0.45 2.62
C LEU A 66 -14.96 0.88 1.52
N ASP A 67 -15.66 -0.07 0.87
CA ASP A 67 -16.72 0.23 -0.11
C ASP A 67 -17.87 1.00 0.55
N ASP A 68 -18.31 0.55 1.72
CA ASP A 68 -19.40 1.18 2.47
C ASP A 68 -18.98 2.57 3.01
N ASN A 69 -17.75 2.70 3.51
CA ASN A 69 -17.17 3.97 3.95
C ASN A 69 -17.12 4.97 2.80
N ALA A 70 -16.62 4.55 1.63
CA ALA A 70 -16.52 5.40 0.45
C ALA A 70 -17.90 5.87 -0.04
N ARG A 71 -18.91 5.00 0.01
CA ARG A 71 -20.29 5.36 -0.38
C ARG A 71 -20.86 6.43 0.53
N ALA A 72 -20.81 6.22 1.85
CA ALA A 72 -21.38 7.17 2.83
C ALA A 72 -20.66 8.54 2.81
N LEU A 73 -19.34 8.55 2.55
CA LEU A 73 -18.57 9.77 2.36
C LEU A 73 -19.02 10.53 1.10
N ARG A 74 -19.22 9.84 -0.04
CA ARG A 74 -19.74 10.48 -1.27
C ARG A 74 -21.16 11.01 -1.10
N GLU A 75 -22.05 10.25 -0.46
CA GLU A 75 -23.42 10.70 -0.17
C GLU A 75 -23.43 11.97 0.69
N THR A 76 -22.51 12.07 1.66
CA THR A 76 -22.35 13.28 2.48
C THR A 76 -21.82 14.44 1.64
N HIS A 77 -20.81 14.20 0.79
CA HIS A 77 -20.25 15.22 -0.08
C HIS A 77 -21.30 15.78 -1.07
N GLU A 78 -22.10 14.92 -1.70
CA GLU A 78 -23.20 15.33 -2.58
C GLU A 78 -24.21 16.22 -1.84
N LEU A 79 -24.57 15.86 -0.60
CA LEU A 79 -25.44 16.68 0.24
C LEU A 79 -24.85 18.06 0.52
N LEU A 80 -23.55 18.14 0.82
CA LEU A 80 -22.84 19.40 1.09
C LEU A 80 -22.70 20.27 -0.17
N VAL A 81 -22.45 19.67 -1.34
CA VAL A 81 -22.42 20.40 -2.62
C VAL A 81 -23.79 20.99 -2.96
N HIS A 82 -24.88 20.22 -2.77
CA HIS A 82 -26.24 20.74 -2.97
C HIS A 82 -26.57 21.90 -2.03
N ALA A 83 -26.10 21.80 -0.79
CA ALA A 83 -26.22 22.84 0.22
C ALA A 83 -25.50 24.14 -0.17
N ASP A 84 -24.24 24.03 -0.60
CA ASP A 84 -23.41 25.16 -1.02
C ASP A 84 -23.97 25.84 -2.29
N THR A 85 -24.35 25.06 -3.30
CA THR A 85 -24.97 25.58 -4.54
C THR A 85 -26.31 26.27 -4.31
N ALA A 86 -27.05 25.88 -3.28
CA ALA A 86 -28.29 26.55 -2.85
C ALA A 86 -28.05 27.82 -2.02
N GLY A 87 -26.79 28.23 -1.79
CA GLY A 87 -26.43 29.42 -1.00
C GLY A 87 -26.79 29.29 0.48
N ARG A 88 -26.96 28.07 0.98
CA ARG A 88 -27.30 27.83 2.38
C ARG A 88 -26.05 27.98 3.24
N ARG A 89 -26.21 28.44 4.48
CA ARG A 89 -25.10 28.62 5.43
C ARG A 89 -24.33 27.31 5.64
N MET A 90 -23.01 27.36 5.51
CA MET A 90 -22.12 26.24 5.78
C MET A 90 -21.51 26.40 7.17
N SER A 91 -21.35 25.27 7.85
CA SER A 91 -20.66 25.22 9.14
C SER A 91 -19.16 24.93 8.92
N PRO A 92 -18.24 25.33 9.81
CA PRO A 92 -16.81 25.02 9.67
C PRO A 92 -16.46 23.54 9.39
N PRO A 93 -17.09 22.53 10.02
CA PRO A 93 -16.86 21.14 9.62
C PRO A 93 -17.40 20.80 8.21
N ASP A 94 -18.47 21.45 7.76
CA ASP A 94 -19.03 21.26 6.41
C ASP A 94 -18.05 21.76 5.35
N GLU A 95 -17.58 23.02 5.51
CA GLU A 95 -16.62 23.66 4.60
C GLU A 95 -15.33 22.87 4.54
N TRP A 96 -14.79 22.50 5.71
CA TRP A 96 -13.53 21.77 5.78
C TRP A 96 -13.63 20.37 5.14
N LEU A 97 -14.74 19.66 5.33
CA LEU A 97 -14.97 18.36 4.70
C LEU A 97 -15.12 18.49 3.17
N LEU A 98 -15.86 19.51 2.72
CA LEU A 98 -16.11 19.80 1.30
C LEU A 98 -14.80 20.14 0.58
N ASP A 99 -14.03 21.09 1.11
CA ASP A 99 -12.76 21.56 0.52
C ASP A 99 -11.71 20.45 0.40
N ASN A 100 -11.72 19.49 1.33
CA ASN A 100 -10.71 18.44 1.41
C ASN A 100 -11.21 17.10 0.85
N PHE A 101 -12.38 17.03 0.23
CA PHE A 101 -12.96 15.76 -0.22
C PHE A 101 -12.09 15.04 -1.26
N TYR A 102 -11.42 15.78 -2.16
CA TYR A 102 -10.51 15.21 -3.15
C TYR A 102 -9.39 14.37 -2.52
N LEU A 103 -8.87 14.80 -1.36
CA LEU A 103 -7.82 14.11 -0.63
C LEU A 103 -8.37 12.79 -0.07
N ILE A 104 -9.59 12.81 0.46
CA ILE A 104 -10.28 11.62 0.98
C ILE A 104 -10.47 10.59 -0.14
N GLU A 105 -10.93 11.02 -1.32
CA GLU A 105 -11.09 10.13 -2.47
C GLU A 105 -9.76 9.51 -2.92
N GLN A 106 -8.69 10.33 -3.00
CA GLN A 106 -7.35 9.84 -3.31
C GLN A 106 -6.92 8.73 -2.33
N HIS A 107 -7.12 8.93 -1.02
CA HIS A 107 -6.75 7.92 -0.03
C HIS A 107 -7.62 6.66 -0.08
N ILE A 108 -8.90 6.77 -0.42
CA ILE A 108 -9.77 5.60 -0.66
C ILE A 108 -9.18 4.75 -1.79
N GLU A 109 -8.82 5.37 -2.92
CA GLU A 109 -8.25 4.66 -4.07
C GLU A 109 -6.87 4.06 -3.76
N LEU A 110 -5.99 4.81 -3.09
CA LEU A 110 -4.70 4.29 -2.63
C LEU A 110 -4.88 3.08 -1.69
N THR A 111 -5.85 3.15 -0.77
CA THR A 111 -6.14 2.03 0.14
C THR A 111 -6.58 0.78 -0.63
N ARG A 112 -7.43 0.93 -1.66
CA ARG A 112 -7.85 -0.18 -2.54
C ARG A 112 -6.67 -0.83 -3.25
N ILE A 113 -5.73 -0.02 -3.75
CA ILE A 113 -4.55 -0.50 -4.47
C ILE A 113 -3.61 -1.25 -3.51
N HIS A 114 -3.41 -0.72 -2.30
CA HIS A 114 -2.47 -1.27 -1.34
C HIS A 114 -3.02 -2.43 -0.49
N LEU A 115 -4.34 -2.66 -0.47
CA LEU A 115 -4.97 -3.79 0.22
C LEU A 115 -5.51 -4.86 -0.76
N PRO A 116 -4.65 -5.60 -1.50
CA PRO A 116 -5.13 -6.67 -2.35
C PRO A 116 -5.78 -7.78 -1.52
N ARG A 117 -6.83 -8.42 -2.04
CA ARG A 117 -7.62 -9.44 -1.32
C ARG A 117 -6.76 -10.49 -0.62
N ARG A 118 -5.73 -11.00 -1.31
CA ARG A 118 -4.80 -12.02 -0.78
C ARG A 118 -4.02 -11.54 0.45
N TYR A 119 -3.65 -10.27 0.50
CA TYR A 119 -2.87 -9.73 1.60
C TYR A 119 -3.66 -9.74 2.91
N SER A 120 -4.95 -9.38 2.86
CA SER A 120 -5.85 -9.43 4.02
C SER A 120 -6.02 -10.84 4.64
N HIS A 121 -5.83 -11.91 3.88
CA HIS A 121 -5.93 -13.29 4.36
C HIS A 121 -4.67 -13.77 5.07
N LEU A 122 -3.54 -13.06 4.92
CA LEU A 122 -2.27 -13.44 5.53
C LEU A 122 -2.08 -12.81 6.91
N LEU A 123 -2.93 -11.85 7.29
CA LEU A 123 -2.82 -11.12 8.54
C LEU A 123 -3.46 -11.89 9.71
N PRO A 124 -2.83 -11.93 10.90
CA PRO A 124 -3.38 -12.55 12.10
C PRO A 124 -4.61 -11.78 12.58
N ARG A 125 -5.65 -12.50 12.99
CA ARG A 125 -6.95 -11.92 13.36
C ARG A 125 -7.20 -12.07 14.83
N ILE A 126 -7.92 -11.11 15.41
CA ILE A 126 -8.35 -11.19 16.81
C ILE A 126 -9.57 -12.12 16.90
N SER A 127 -9.58 -13.01 17.89
CA SER A 127 -10.68 -13.96 18.09
C SER A 127 -11.83 -13.44 18.97
N GLN A 128 -11.57 -12.44 19.81
CA GLN A 128 -12.50 -11.95 20.84
C GLN A 128 -12.54 -10.41 20.91
N GLY A 129 -13.63 -9.85 21.43
CA GLY A 129 -13.80 -8.40 21.62
C GLY A 129 -14.45 -7.68 20.43
N PRO A 130 -14.50 -6.33 20.46
CA PRO A 130 -15.24 -5.52 19.48
C PRO A 130 -14.70 -5.64 18.06
N HIS A 131 -13.42 -5.94 17.91
CA HIS A 131 -12.74 -6.14 16.62
C HIS A 131 -12.58 -7.63 16.23
N ALA A 132 -13.37 -8.52 16.82
CA ALA A 132 -13.32 -9.95 16.50
C ALA A 132 -13.48 -10.20 14.99
N GLY A 133 -12.60 -11.05 14.44
CA GLY A 133 -12.56 -11.38 13.01
C GLY A 133 -11.77 -10.40 12.14
N LEU A 134 -11.39 -9.22 12.66
CA LEU A 134 -10.55 -8.24 11.98
C LEU A 134 -9.05 -8.51 12.25
N PRO A 135 -8.13 -8.08 11.36
CA PRO A 135 -6.70 -8.15 11.62
C PRO A 135 -6.32 -7.37 12.88
N ARG A 136 -5.41 -7.91 13.71
CA ARG A 136 -5.02 -7.20 14.94
C ARG A 136 -4.42 -5.82 14.69
N VAL A 137 -3.73 -5.65 13.57
CA VAL A 137 -3.15 -4.37 13.15
C VAL A 137 -4.22 -3.31 12.90
N TYR A 138 -5.41 -3.71 12.45
CA TYR A 138 -6.55 -2.81 12.33
C TYR A 138 -7.10 -2.40 13.71
N SER A 139 -7.18 -3.33 14.66
CA SER A 139 -7.56 -2.99 16.05
C SER A 139 -6.57 -2.02 16.67
N MET A 140 -5.26 -2.23 16.48
CA MET A 140 -4.22 -1.29 16.94
C MET A 140 -4.43 0.10 16.33
N ALA A 141 -4.71 0.17 15.02
CA ALA A 141 -4.98 1.43 14.33
C ALA A 141 -6.24 2.13 14.85
N ALA A 142 -7.34 1.40 15.07
CA ALA A 142 -8.59 1.95 15.58
C ALA A 142 -8.42 2.53 16.99
N GLU A 143 -7.75 1.82 17.90
CA GLU A 143 -7.46 2.33 19.25
C GLU A 143 -6.51 3.54 19.23
N LEU A 144 -5.47 3.52 18.39
CA LEU A 144 -4.59 4.67 18.20
C LEU A 144 -5.36 5.91 17.77
N ILE A 145 -6.28 5.76 16.81
CA ILE A 145 -7.12 6.86 16.33
C ILE A 145 -8.07 7.34 17.43
N ALA A 146 -8.68 6.43 18.18
CA ALA A 146 -9.61 6.77 19.27
C ALA A 146 -8.93 7.54 20.41
N HIS A 147 -7.73 7.13 20.83
CA HIS A 147 -6.99 7.71 21.95
C HIS A 147 -6.19 8.97 21.60
N LEU A 148 -6.01 9.26 20.31
CA LEU A 148 -5.33 10.46 19.82
C LEU A 148 -6.29 11.45 19.13
N ASP A 149 -7.61 11.22 19.22
CA ASP A 149 -8.65 11.96 18.48
C ASP A 149 -8.31 12.15 16.99
N GLY A 150 -7.80 11.07 16.39
CA GLY A 150 -7.40 11.02 14.99
C GLY A 150 -6.16 11.82 14.63
N LEU A 151 -5.41 12.43 15.57
CA LEU A 151 -4.16 13.14 15.30
C LEU A 151 -2.95 12.19 15.43
N LEU A 152 -2.51 11.63 14.32
CA LEU A 152 -1.43 10.65 14.24
C LEU A 152 -0.07 11.35 14.12
N SER A 153 0.93 10.80 14.81
CA SER A 153 2.34 11.22 14.70
C SER A 153 3.27 10.01 14.66
N ALA A 154 4.45 10.19 14.06
CA ALA A 154 5.45 9.12 13.98
C ALA A 154 5.88 8.66 15.39
N GLU A 155 6.04 9.59 16.32
CA GLU A 155 6.41 9.30 17.71
C GLU A 155 5.36 8.42 18.41
N ALA A 156 4.08 8.78 18.32
CA ALA A 156 3.00 8.03 18.96
C ALA A 156 2.85 6.62 18.36
N ILE A 157 2.91 6.51 17.03
CA ILE A 157 2.83 5.21 16.34
C ILE A 157 4.02 4.32 16.74
N SER A 158 5.24 4.85 16.72
CA SER A 158 6.44 4.11 17.10
C SER A 158 6.40 3.68 18.57
N ALA A 159 5.99 4.57 19.49
CA ALA A 159 5.84 4.25 20.90
C ALA A 159 4.83 3.12 21.13
N PHE A 160 3.66 3.18 20.49
CA PHE A 160 2.64 2.15 20.57
C PHE A 160 3.14 0.81 20.03
N VAL A 161 3.71 0.81 18.83
CA VAL A 161 4.17 -0.41 18.16
C VAL A 161 5.30 -1.08 18.93
N ASN A 162 6.25 -0.32 19.48
CA ASN A 162 7.32 -0.87 20.32
C ASN A 162 6.80 -1.46 21.62
N ALA A 163 5.87 -0.78 22.30
CA ALA A 163 5.25 -1.29 23.52
C ALA A 163 4.43 -2.56 23.25
N TYR A 164 3.62 -2.58 22.19
CA TYR A 164 2.87 -3.76 21.77
C TYR A 164 3.82 -4.94 21.47
N GLN A 165 4.89 -4.66 20.71
CA GLN A 165 5.87 -5.66 20.35
C GLN A 165 6.67 -6.18 21.55
N SER A 166 6.70 -5.51 22.70
CA SER A 166 7.38 -6.04 23.90
C SER A 166 6.73 -7.34 24.41
N VAL A 167 5.43 -7.50 24.18
CA VAL A 167 4.65 -8.69 24.55
C VAL A 167 4.64 -9.71 23.41
N GLU A 168 4.24 -9.31 22.21
CA GLU A 168 4.15 -10.21 21.05
C GLU A 168 4.77 -9.58 19.80
N ALA A 169 5.72 -10.28 19.18
CA ALA A 169 6.37 -9.81 17.97
C ALA A 169 5.39 -9.73 16.78
N LEU A 170 5.36 -8.57 16.12
CA LEU A 170 4.64 -8.42 14.86
C LEU A 170 5.43 -9.08 13.73
N LYS A 171 4.69 -9.68 12.78
CA LYS A 171 5.28 -10.21 11.55
C LYS A 171 5.64 -9.09 10.59
N LEU A 172 6.56 -9.36 9.66
CA LEU A 172 6.90 -8.44 8.57
C LEU A 172 5.64 -7.98 7.80
N SER A 173 4.74 -8.91 7.47
CA SER A 173 3.47 -8.59 6.80
C SER A 173 2.54 -7.71 7.65
N GLU A 174 2.68 -7.73 8.97
CA GLU A 174 1.86 -6.89 9.85
C GLU A 174 2.43 -5.48 9.95
N LEU A 175 3.76 -5.34 10.02
CA LEU A 175 4.42 -4.03 9.99
C LEU A 175 4.06 -3.26 8.70
N TRP A 176 4.07 -3.94 7.55
CA TRP A 176 3.62 -3.37 6.29
C TRP A 176 2.11 -3.10 6.21
N ALA A 177 1.31 -3.74 7.06
CA ALA A 177 -0.13 -3.51 7.14
C ALA A 177 -0.51 -2.31 8.04
N ILE A 178 0.40 -1.80 8.88
CA ILE A 178 0.16 -0.63 9.75
C ILE A 178 -0.30 0.60 8.95
N PRO A 179 0.43 1.09 7.93
CA PRO A 179 -0.01 2.25 7.15
C PRO A 179 -1.38 2.07 6.52
N ILE A 180 -1.66 0.86 6.02
CA ILE A 180 -2.93 0.53 5.38
C ILE A 180 -4.06 0.54 6.43
N SER A 181 -3.79 0.01 7.62
CA SER A 181 -4.75 -0.08 8.72
C SER A 181 -5.05 1.29 9.32
N LEU A 182 -4.03 2.13 9.50
CA LEU A 182 -4.20 3.52 9.93
C LEU A 182 -5.02 4.30 8.91
N ARG A 183 -4.69 4.22 7.62
CA ARG A 183 -5.46 4.90 6.56
C ARG A 183 -6.93 4.45 6.55
N LEU A 184 -7.16 3.14 6.64
CA LEU A 184 -8.52 2.58 6.69
C LEU A 184 -9.29 3.06 7.93
N GLY A 185 -8.65 3.04 9.10
CA GLY A 185 -9.23 3.52 10.35
C GLY A 185 -9.55 5.02 10.29
N THR A 186 -8.68 5.84 9.70
CA THR A 186 -8.92 7.28 9.55
C THR A 186 -10.07 7.55 8.58
N ILE A 187 -10.16 6.82 7.48
CA ILE A 187 -11.31 6.89 6.55
C ILE A 187 -12.61 6.47 7.26
N GLU A 188 -12.55 5.43 8.11
CA GLU A 188 -13.72 4.99 8.87
C GLU A 188 -14.16 6.02 9.92
N ASN A 189 -13.20 6.67 10.59
CA ASN A 189 -13.50 7.78 11.49
C ASN A 189 -14.12 8.97 10.74
N LEU A 190 -13.55 9.34 9.58
CA LEU A 190 -14.11 10.37 8.70
C LEU A 190 -15.53 10.02 8.26
N ARG A 191 -15.81 8.76 7.90
CA ARG A 191 -17.17 8.32 7.57
C ARG A 191 -18.14 8.54 8.72
N ARG A 192 -17.76 8.17 9.96
CA ARG A 192 -18.59 8.35 11.16
C ARG A 192 -18.90 9.83 11.40
N VAL A 193 -17.90 10.70 11.32
CA VAL A 193 -18.07 12.16 11.47
C VAL A 193 -18.89 12.75 10.31
N ALA A 194 -18.61 12.34 9.07
CA ALA A 194 -19.35 12.80 7.89
C ALA A 194 -20.83 12.43 7.96
N GLN A 195 -21.19 11.24 8.43
CA GLN A 195 -22.60 10.87 8.60
C GLN A 195 -23.32 11.73 9.64
N ARG A 196 -22.63 12.18 10.69
CA ARG A 196 -23.19 13.14 11.66
C ARG A 196 -23.39 14.51 11.04
N ILE A 197 -22.40 15.00 10.29
CA ILE A 197 -22.52 16.24 9.52
C ILE A 197 -23.71 16.15 8.55
N ALA A 198 -23.87 15.02 7.84
CA ALA A 198 -24.98 14.80 6.94
C ALA A 198 -26.33 14.77 7.67
N ARG A 199 -26.41 14.09 8.82
CA ARG A 199 -27.63 14.06 9.63
C ARG A 199 -27.98 15.45 10.15
N ARG A 200 -27.00 16.17 10.71
CA ARG A 200 -27.13 17.58 11.15
C ARG A 200 -27.66 18.45 10.01
N ARG A 201 -27.14 18.27 8.80
CA ARG A 201 -27.58 19.03 7.64
C ARG A 201 -29.04 18.76 7.27
N ARG A 202 -29.49 17.50 7.32
CA ARG A 202 -30.91 17.17 7.10
C ARG A 202 -31.81 17.80 8.17
N GLU A 203 -31.36 17.83 9.43
CA GLU A 203 -32.10 18.47 10.53
C GLU A 203 -32.16 20.01 10.36
N LEU A 204 -31.10 20.65 9.86
CA LEU A 204 -31.11 22.08 9.48
C LEU A 204 -32.11 22.34 8.33
N ASP A 205 -32.05 21.53 7.28
CA ASP A 205 -32.91 21.67 6.10
C ASP A 205 -34.40 21.49 6.46
N GLU A 206 -34.71 20.59 7.41
CA GLU A 206 -36.06 20.42 7.96
C GLU A 206 -36.53 21.66 8.73
N GLY A 207 -35.64 22.26 9.54
CA GLY A 207 -35.92 23.52 10.24
C GLY A 207 -36.17 24.69 9.29
N ILE A 208 -35.40 24.78 8.21
CA ILE A 208 -35.58 25.79 7.15
C ILE A 208 -36.94 25.59 6.46
N ALA A 209 -37.27 24.36 6.06
CA ALA A 209 -38.53 24.07 5.38
C ALA A 209 -39.76 24.41 6.24
N TRP A 210 -39.72 24.10 7.54
CA TRP A 210 -40.77 24.50 8.48
C TRP A 210 -40.83 26.01 8.68
N ALA A 211 -39.68 26.69 8.79
CA ALA A 211 -39.64 28.14 8.94
C ALA A 211 -40.27 28.83 7.72
N GLU A 212 -39.90 28.42 6.51
CA GLU A 212 -40.43 28.99 5.26
C GLU A 212 -41.95 28.80 5.15
N ARG A 213 -42.47 27.61 5.50
CA ARG A 213 -43.91 27.35 5.54
C ARG A 213 -44.65 28.27 6.52
N VAL A 214 -44.07 28.47 7.72
CA VAL A 214 -44.67 29.33 8.76
C VAL A 214 -44.63 30.79 8.33
N LEU A 215 -43.51 31.27 7.79
CA LEU A 215 -43.37 32.65 7.32
C LEU A 215 -44.29 32.95 6.13
N GLU A 216 -44.43 32.02 5.18
CA GLU A 216 -45.34 32.17 4.05
C GLU A 216 -46.81 32.24 4.52
N ALA A 217 -47.20 31.38 5.47
CA ALA A 217 -48.54 31.41 6.05
C ALA A 217 -48.78 32.68 6.86
N ALA A 218 -47.80 33.15 7.65
CA ALA A 218 -47.91 34.40 8.39
C ALA A 218 -48.08 35.61 7.46
N ALA A 219 -47.41 35.62 6.31
CA ALA A 219 -47.48 36.71 5.34
C ALA A 219 -48.79 36.71 4.51
N ARG A 220 -49.30 35.54 4.13
CA ARG A 220 -50.44 35.42 3.21
C ARG A 220 -51.78 35.16 3.90
N GLU A 221 -51.81 34.28 4.90
CA GLU A 221 -53.03 33.80 5.55
C GLU A 221 -52.81 33.49 7.04
N PRO A 222 -52.83 34.48 7.94
CA PRO A 222 -52.49 34.29 9.35
C PRO A 222 -53.34 33.23 10.07
N LYS A 223 -54.59 32.99 9.64
CA LYS A 223 -55.47 31.94 10.19
C LYS A 223 -54.92 30.53 9.94
N ARG A 224 -54.13 30.33 8.88
CA ARG A 224 -53.51 29.05 8.53
C ARG A 224 -52.41 28.66 9.52
N LEU A 225 -51.87 29.59 10.31
CA LEU A 225 -50.87 29.33 11.34
C LEU A 225 -51.39 28.36 12.42
N ILE A 226 -52.67 28.40 12.76
CA ILE A 226 -53.26 27.48 13.75
C ILE A 226 -53.29 26.05 13.19
N HIS A 227 -53.64 25.89 11.91
CA HIS A 227 -53.59 24.60 11.24
C HIS A 227 -52.16 24.08 11.10
N LEU A 228 -51.19 24.97 10.80
CA LEU A 228 -49.77 24.61 10.76
C LEU A 228 -49.24 24.21 12.13
N LEU A 229 -49.65 24.88 13.20
CA LEU A 229 -49.29 24.47 14.56
C LEU A 229 -49.86 23.10 14.89
N ALA A 230 -51.13 22.82 14.54
CA ALA A 230 -51.71 21.49 14.73
C ALA A 230 -50.94 20.42 13.94
N GLU A 231 -50.63 20.68 12.67
CA GLU A 231 -49.81 19.79 11.85
C GLU A 231 -48.40 19.58 12.43
N PHE A 232 -47.77 20.66 12.94
CA PHE A 232 -46.46 20.59 13.60
C PHE A 232 -46.49 19.72 14.86
N VAL A 233 -47.54 19.87 15.66
CA VAL A 233 -47.76 19.03 16.86
C VAL A 233 -48.02 17.57 16.47
N ASP A 234 -48.81 17.33 15.42
CA ASP A 234 -49.16 15.98 14.95
C ASP A 234 -47.96 15.26 14.31
N THR A 235 -47.12 15.99 13.58
CA THR A 235 -45.93 15.43 12.93
C THR A 235 -44.79 15.13 13.91
N GLN A 236 -44.80 15.73 15.10
CA GLN A 236 -43.78 15.57 16.15
C GLN A 236 -42.33 15.60 15.60
N PRO A 237 -41.92 16.68 14.91
CA PRO A 237 -40.58 16.79 14.40
C PRO A 237 -39.58 16.73 15.55
N LYS A 238 -38.41 16.12 15.30
CA LYS A 238 -37.34 16.10 16.31
C LYS A 238 -36.84 17.52 16.52
N LEU A 239 -37.12 18.09 17.69
CA LEU A 239 -36.63 19.41 18.12
C LEU A 239 -35.13 19.39 18.46
N SER A 240 -34.31 18.92 17.52
CA SER A 240 -32.86 18.91 17.65
C SER A 240 -32.32 20.34 17.63
N ALA A 241 -31.12 20.54 18.18
CA ALA A 241 -30.53 21.86 18.21
C ALA A 241 -30.29 22.48 16.82
N PRO A 242 -29.85 21.73 15.78
CA PRO A 242 -29.75 22.26 14.42
C PRO A 242 -31.11 22.73 13.88
N PHE A 243 -32.15 21.91 14.04
CA PHE A 243 -33.52 22.27 13.65
C PHE A 243 -33.95 23.59 14.32
N LEU A 244 -33.78 23.70 15.63
CA LEU A 244 -34.17 24.89 16.40
C LEU A 244 -33.37 26.13 16.00
N SER A 245 -32.08 25.99 15.65
CA SER A 245 -31.24 27.10 15.23
C SER A 245 -31.80 27.83 14.00
N GLU A 246 -32.21 27.07 12.97
CA GLU A 246 -32.79 27.66 11.77
C GLU A 246 -34.25 28.03 11.97
N PHE A 247 -35.03 27.19 12.66
CA PHE A 247 -36.46 27.43 12.85
C PHE A 247 -36.72 28.64 13.76
N VAL A 248 -36.18 28.64 14.99
CA VAL A 248 -36.36 29.77 15.92
C VAL A 248 -35.64 31.01 15.42
N GLY A 249 -34.42 30.87 14.89
CA GLY A 249 -33.61 31.99 14.41
C GLY A 249 -34.28 32.78 13.28
N ARG A 250 -34.97 32.12 12.35
CA ARG A 250 -35.69 32.78 11.25
C ARG A 250 -37.03 33.38 11.67
N LEU A 251 -37.68 32.79 12.68
CA LEU A 251 -38.98 33.25 13.18
C LEU A 251 -38.87 34.41 14.19
N GLN A 252 -37.73 34.54 14.87
CA GLN A 252 -37.48 35.66 15.78
C GLN A 252 -37.57 37.01 15.04
N GLY A 253 -38.35 37.93 15.59
CA GLY A 253 -38.52 39.29 15.04
C GLY A 253 -39.56 39.44 13.92
N GLN A 254 -40.23 38.37 13.50
CA GLN A 254 -41.20 38.37 12.37
C GLN A 254 -42.64 38.75 12.77
N GLY A 255 -42.83 39.24 14.01
CA GLY A 255 -44.11 39.76 14.51
C GLY A 255 -44.89 38.82 15.44
N PRO A 256 -46.00 39.31 16.02
CA PRO A 256 -46.76 38.60 17.06
C PRO A 256 -47.56 37.40 16.54
N ALA A 257 -47.78 37.27 15.23
CA ALA A 257 -48.49 36.13 14.66
C ALA A 257 -47.73 34.81 14.82
N VAL A 258 -46.39 34.87 14.82
CA VAL A 258 -45.53 33.68 14.90
C VAL A 258 -45.14 33.32 16.34
N SER A 259 -45.38 34.21 17.30
CA SER A 259 -45.02 33.98 18.71
C SER A 259 -45.76 32.81 19.33
N ILE A 260 -46.96 32.47 18.85
CA ILE A 260 -47.74 31.31 19.31
C ILE A 260 -46.94 30.01 19.10
N ILE A 261 -46.27 29.88 17.96
CA ILE A 261 -45.45 28.70 17.64
C ILE A 261 -44.18 28.69 18.49
N LEU A 262 -43.52 29.84 18.64
CA LEU A 262 -42.32 29.95 19.48
C LEU A 262 -42.60 29.62 20.96
N ASN A 263 -43.70 30.12 21.51
CA ASN A 263 -44.11 29.83 22.88
C ASN A 263 -44.45 28.35 23.08
N TRP A 264 -45.07 27.72 22.08
CA TRP A 264 -45.33 26.27 22.15
C TRP A 264 -44.03 25.46 22.20
N ILE A 265 -43.03 25.82 21.39
CA ILE A 265 -41.72 25.15 21.41
C ILE A 265 -41.02 25.37 22.75
N GLU A 266 -41.03 26.60 23.28
CA GLU A 266 -40.46 26.89 24.60
C GLU A 266 -41.12 26.02 25.68
N GLN A 267 -42.45 25.91 25.66
CA GLN A 267 -43.18 25.06 26.60
C GLN A 267 -42.83 23.57 26.43
N ALA A 268 -42.80 23.07 25.20
CA ALA A 268 -42.45 21.68 24.92
C ALA A 268 -41.01 21.33 25.37
N LEU A 269 -40.06 22.27 25.22
CA LEU A 269 -38.69 22.08 25.69
C LEU A 269 -38.57 22.13 27.21
N VAL A 270 -39.35 22.99 27.87
CA VAL A 270 -39.45 23.06 29.34
C VAL A 270 -40.01 21.76 29.90
N ASP A 271 -41.00 21.15 29.24
CA ASP A 271 -41.52 19.84 29.62
C ASP A 271 -40.45 18.73 29.52
N GLU A 272 -39.50 18.87 28.58
CA GLU A 272 -38.31 18.01 28.46
C GLU A 272 -37.14 18.43 29.39
N GLY A 273 -37.32 19.46 30.23
CA GLY A 273 -36.33 19.95 31.19
C GLY A 273 -35.15 20.70 30.57
N THR A 274 -35.30 21.24 29.35
CA THR A 274 -34.24 21.95 28.63
C THR A 274 -34.72 23.28 28.05
N THR A 275 -33.81 24.17 27.68
CA THR A 275 -34.14 25.41 26.95
C THR A 275 -33.52 25.43 25.56
N VAL A 276 -34.06 26.27 24.66
CA VAL A 276 -33.47 26.52 23.33
C VAL A 276 -31.99 26.90 23.45
N THR A 277 -31.67 27.83 24.38
CA THR A 277 -30.29 28.31 24.59
C THR A 277 -29.34 27.21 25.05
N GLN A 278 -29.76 26.35 25.98
CA GLN A 278 -28.95 25.22 26.45
C GLN A 278 -28.70 24.20 25.34
N ARG A 279 -29.71 23.89 24.50
CA ARG A 279 -29.54 23.01 23.35
C ARG A 279 -28.57 23.59 22.31
N LEU A 280 -28.71 24.87 21.98
CA LEU A 280 -27.82 25.55 21.04
C LEU A 280 -26.37 25.65 21.56
N GLN A 281 -26.17 25.85 22.87
CA GLN A 281 -24.84 25.84 23.45
C GLN A 281 -24.18 24.46 23.38
N LYS A 282 -24.91 23.40 23.73
CA LYS A 282 -24.44 22.02 23.61
C LYS A 282 -24.06 21.69 22.16
N ASP A 283 -24.89 22.13 21.23
CA ASP A 283 -24.69 21.94 19.80
C ASP A 283 -23.42 22.62 19.27
N GLY A 284 -23.11 23.83 19.74
CA GLY A 284 -21.85 24.51 19.43
C GLY A 284 -20.62 23.72 19.88
N HIS A 285 -20.68 23.07 21.06
CA HIS A 285 -19.60 22.19 21.53
C HIS A 285 -19.47 20.92 20.68
N GLU A 286 -20.59 20.30 20.28
CA GLU A 286 -20.58 19.13 19.40
C GLU A 286 -19.98 19.46 18.02
N GLN A 287 -20.38 20.60 17.44
CA GLN A 287 -19.86 21.08 16.16
C GLN A 287 -18.35 21.39 16.21
N ALA A 288 -17.87 21.98 17.30
CA ALA A 288 -16.44 22.21 17.49
C ALA A 288 -15.65 20.89 17.58
N ALA A 289 -16.20 19.88 18.28
CA ALA A 289 -15.59 18.56 18.37
C ALA A 289 -15.59 17.82 17.02
N GLU A 290 -16.65 17.96 16.22
CA GLU A 290 -16.70 17.43 14.86
C GLU A 290 -15.66 18.11 13.96
N HIS A 291 -15.56 19.44 14.00
CA HIS A 291 -14.57 20.19 13.24
C HIS A 291 -13.13 19.78 13.56
N LEU A 292 -12.80 19.61 14.84
CA LEU A 292 -11.50 19.11 15.27
C LEU A 292 -11.24 17.69 14.73
N SER A 293 -12.23 16.79 14.83
CA SER A 293 -12.07 15.42 14.36
C SER A 293 -11.86 15.32 12.83
N VAL A 294 -12.57 16.13 12.04
CA VAL A 294 -12.32 16.21 10.58
C VAL A 294 -10.92 16.79 10.34
N THR A 295 -10.54 17.88 11.02
CA THR A 295 -9.23 18.52 10.87
C THR A 295 -8.08 17.57 11.20
N ASN A 296 -8.17 16.87 12.32
CA ASN A 296 -7.18 15.87 12.76
C ASN A 296 -7.11 14.70 11.78
N SER A 297 -8.26 14.19 11.31
CA SER A 297 -8.29 13.10 10.35
C SER A 297 -7.65 13.49 9.00
N ILE A 298 -7.93 14.69 8.49
CA ILE A 298 -7.30 15.23 7.27
C ILE A 298 -5.79 15.43 7.47
N THR A 299 -5.38 15.97 8.62
CA THR A 299 -3.96 16.15 8.97
C THR A 299 -3.23 14.81 9.02
N SER A 300 -3.86 13.81 9.62
CA SER A 300 -3.34 12.44 9.68
C SER A 300 -3.24 11.80 8.31
N LEU A 301 -4.24 11.95 7.45
CA LEU A 301 -4.19 11.47 6.07
C LEU A 301 -2.97 12.04 5.32
N ARG A 302 -2.72 13.35 5.43
CA ARG A 302 -1.50 13.98 4.86
C ARG A 302 -0.21 13.43 5.48
N PHE A 303 -0.18 13.27 6.80
CA PHE A 303 0.96 12.67 7.51
C PHE A 303 1.25 11.24 7.00
N LEU A 304 0.21 10.41 6.82
CA LEU A 304 0.34 9.03 6.35
C LEU A 304 0.93 8.95 4.93
N ASP A 305 0.76 9.98 4.10
CA ASP A 305 1.36 10.04 2.76
C ASP A 305 2.81 10.58 2.78
N GLY A 306 3.15 11.46 3.72
CA GLY A 306 4.50 12.01 3.87
C GLY A 306 5.49 11.10 4.61
N MET A 307 5.02 10.14 5.41
CA MET A 307 5.87 9.28 6.23
C MET A 307 6.62 8.22 5.41
N ASP A 308 7.93 8.06 5.66
CA ASP A 308 8.72 6.98 5.07
C ASP A 308 8.45 5.64 5.76
N TRP A 309 7.42 4.96 5.29
CA TRP A 309 7.01 3.64 5.78
C TRP A 309 8.07 2.55 5.58
N LYS A 310 9.02 2.75 4.66
CA LYS A 310 10.12 1.80 4.47
C LYS A 310 11.02 1.81 5.69
N ASN A 311 11.50 2.99 6.08
CA ASN A 311 12.35 3.15 7.25
C ASN A 311 11.62 2.73 8.52
N PHE A 312 10.34 3.10 8.67
CA PHE A 312 9.53 2.67 9.80
C PHE A 312 9.46 1.13 9.92
N ALA A 313 9.21 0.42 8.82
CA ALA A 313 9.15 -1.04 8.83
C ALA A 313 10.51 -1.69 9.13
N GLU A 314 11.62 -1.10 8.66
CA GLU A 314 12.98 -1.59 9.00
C GLU A 314 13.28 -1.42 10.48
N GLU A 315 13.03 -0.22 11.03
CA GLU A 315 13.32 0.15 12.42
C GLU A 315 12.58 -0.76 13.42
N HIS A 316 11.31 -1.02 13.15
CA HIS A 316 10.42 -1.78 14.02
C HIS A 316 10.46 -3.30 13.75
N SER A 317 11.26 -3.76 12.78
CA SER A 317 11.37 -5.18 12.44
C SER A 317 12.44 -5.88 13.27
N ARG A 318 12.00 -6.85 14.10
CA ARG A 318 12.92 -7.75 14.81
C ARG A 318 13.81 -8.56 13.85
N VAL A 319 13.29 -8.91 12.67
CA VAL A 319 14.07 -9.62 11.64
C VAL A 319 15.21 -8.74 11.13
N GLU A 320 14.92 -7.47 10.85
CA GLU A 320 15.91 -6.50 10.40
C GLU A 320 17.00 -6.29 11.45
N GLN A 321 16.62 -6.11 12.73
CA GLN A 321 17.55 -5.97 13.84
C GLN A 321 18.49 -7.17 14.01
N ILE A 322 18.03 -8.39 13.67
CA ILE A 322 18.85 -9.60 13.69
C ILE A 322 19.78 -9.64 12.48
N LEU A 323 19.26 -9.42 11.26
CA LEU A 323 20.05 -9.51 10.03
C LEU A 323 21.13 -8.42 9.95
N ARG A 324 20.93 -7.26 10.58
CA ARG A 324 21.96 -6.21 10.70
C ARG A 324 23.20 -6.62 11.50
N ARG A 325 23.12 -7.69 12.29
CA ARG A 325 24.27 -8.26 13.02
C ARG A 325 25.13 -9.19 12.15
N ASP A 326 24.96 -9.13 10.83
CA ASP A 326 25.72 -9.89 9.84
C ASP A 326 27.23 -9.79 10.07
N PRO A 327 27.95 -10.91 10.28
CA PRO A 327 29.39 -10.91 10.55
C PRO A 327 30.23 -10.26 9.44
N ALA A 328 29.78 -10.37 8.19
CA ALA A 328 30.45 -9.77 7.05
C ALA A 328 30.20 -8.25 6.92
N GLY A 329 29.27 -7.67 7.70
CA GLY A 329 28.88 -6.26 7.63
C GLY A 329 28.16 -5.84 6.32
N ALA A 330 28.09 -6.71 5.33
CA ALA A 330 27.58 -6.41 4.00
C ALA A 330 26.06 -6.21 3.97
N TYR A 331 25.30 -6.85 4.86
CA TYR A 331 23.84 -6.65 4.91
C TYR A 331 23.45 -5.21 5.24
N PHE A 332 24.18 -4.54 6.13
CA PHE A 332 23.86 -3.18 6.55
C PHE A 332 24.04 -2.17 5.42
N SER A 333 25.06 -2.36 4.57
CA SER A 333 25.38 -1.50 3.42
C SER A 333 24.58 -1.83 2.16
N GLN A 334 23.60 -2.74 2.23
CA GLN A 334 22.73 -3.09 1.10
C GLN A 334 21.58 -2.10 0.92
N ASP A 335 21.16 -1.92 -0.33
CA ASP A 335 19.99 -1.11 -0.64
C ASP A 335 18.71 -1.70 -0.03
N PHE A 336 17.70 -0.83 0.12
CA PHE A 336 16.42 -1.24 0.69
C PHE A 336 15.81 -2.44 -0.05
N ALA A 337 15.87 -2.47 -1.38
CA ALA A 337 15.27 -3.54 -2.18
C ALA A 337 15.93 -4.91 -1.92
N THR A 338 17.26 -4.93 -1.73
CA THR A 338 18.01 -6.15 -1.40
C THR A 338 17.67 -6.63 0.01
N ARG A 339 17.68 -5.73 1.00
CA ARG A 339 17.31 -6.09 2.38
C ARG A 339 15.87 -6.58 2.47
N ASP A 340 14.95 -5.94 1.76
CA ASP A 340 13.55 -6.36 1.67
C ASP A 340 13.40 -7.75 1.02
N HIS A 341 14.18 -8.04 -0.02
CA HIS A 341 14.22 -9.38 -0.62
C HIS A 341 14.64 -10.46 0.40
N TYR A 342 15.63 -10.17 1.25
CA TYR A 342 16.09 -11.09 2.30
C TYR A 342 15.00 -11.30 3.35
N ARG A 343 14.34 -10.23 3.81
CA ARG A 343 13.20 -10.29 4.74
C ARG A 343 12.05 -11.14 4.18
N HIS A 344 11.72 -11.00 2.91
CA HIS A 344 10.72 -11.84 2.25
C HIS A 344 11.10 -13.32 2.18
N ILE A 345 12.39 -13.63 2.03
CA ILE A 345 12.86 -15.02 2.06
C ILE A 345 12.72 -15.59 3.48
N VAL A 346 13.05 -14.81 4.51
CA VAL A 346 12.84 -15.20 5.90
C VAL A 346 11.37 -15.50 6.16
N GLU A 347 10.45 -14.60 5.77
CA GLU A 347 9.00 -14.80 5.87
C GLU A 347 8.56 -16.11 5.18
N LYS A 348 9.02 -16.35 3.96
CA LYS A 348 8.68 -17.57 3.19
C LYS A 348 9.22 -18.82 3.86
N LEU A 349 10.44 -18.78 4.39
CA LEU A 349 11.05 -19.91 5.08
C LEU A 349 10.33 -20.19 6.41
N ALA A 350 9.99 -19.17 7.18
CA ALA A 350 9.21 -19.26 8.42
C ALA A 350 7.85 -19.94 8.21
N LYS A 351 7.10 -19.51 7.17
CA LYS A 351 5.83 -20.14 6.78
C LYS A 351 5.99 -21.62 6.43
N LEU A 352 7.07 -21.98 5.73
CA LEU A 352 7.33 -23.36 5.31
C LEU A 352 7.82 -24.26 6.46
N SER A 353 8.63 -23.73 7.38
CA SER A 353 9.14 -24.47 8.54
C SER A 353 8.20 -24.47 9.75
N ARG A 354 7.12 -23.69 9.73
CA ARG A 354 6.23 -23.43 10.89
C ARG A 354 6.98 -22.82 12.09
N ARG A 355 8.06 -22.08 11.83
CA ARG A 355 8.83 -21.33 12.84
C ARG A 355 8.48 -19.85 12.78
N THR A 356 8.87 -19.08 13.80
CA THR A 356 8.69 -17.62 13.78
C THR A 356 9.73 -16.95 12.86
N GLU A 357 9.40 -15.79 12.29
CA GLU A 357 10.31 -15.06 11.41
C GLU A 357 11.63 -14.67 12.12
N PRO A 358 11.61 -14.17 13.38
CA PRO A 358 12.83 -13.88 14.11
C PRO A 358 13.69 -15.13 14.40
N GLU A 359 13.08 -16.30 14.62
CA GLU A 359 13.83 -17.55 14.78
C GLU A 359 14.59 -17.94 13.51
N VAL A 360 13.95 -17.84 12.34
CA VAL A 360 14.60 -18.15 11.06
C VAL A 360 15.77 -17.19 10.80
N ALA A 361 15.58 -15.90 11.09
CA ALA A 361 16.64 -14.91 10.98
C ALA A 361 17.82 -15.22 11.91
N ARG A 362 17.53 -15.60 13.16
CA ARG A 362 18.56 -15.97 14.15
C ARG A 362 19.35 -17.21 13.72
N MET A 363 18.67 -18.25 13.24
CA MET A 363 19.34 -19.44 12.72
C MET A 363 20.23 -19.12 11.51
N ALA A 364 19.81 -18.22 10.62
CA ALA A 364 20.64 -17.79 9.50
C ALA A 364 21.90 -17.05 9.98
N LEU A 365 21.75 -16.18 10.98
CA LEU A 365 22.86 -15.48 11.62
C LEU A 365 23.83 -16.45 12.30
N GLU A 366 23.33 -17.40 13.09
CA GLU A 366 24.15 -18.42 13.77
C GLU A 366 25.01 -19.23 12.78
N GLN A 367 24.45 -19.60 11.62
CA GLN A 367 25.20 -20.29 10.57
C GLN A 367 26.26 -19.40 9.92
N ALA A 368 25.96 -18.12 9.72
CA ALA A 368 26.92 -17.14 9.21
C ALA A 368 28.08 -16.90 10.21
N THR A 369 27.77 -16.77 11.49
CA THR A 369 28.78 -16.61 12.55
C THR A 369 29.64 -17.86 12.74
N SER A 370 29.06 -19.05 12.58
CA SER A 370 29.78 -20.33 12.74
C SER A 370 30.61 -20.72 11.52
N ALA A 371 30.58 -19.94 10.44
CA ALA A 371 31.32 -20.24 9.22
C ALA A 371 32.84 -20.05 9.43
N PRO A 372 33.68 -20.95 8.89
CA PRO A 372 35.12 -20.92 9.14
C PRO A 372 35.79 -19.64 8.59
N LEU A 373 36.67 -19.04 9.40
CA LEU A 373 37.52 -17.87 9.10
C LEU A 373 38.68 -18.20 8.14
N LYS A 374 38.40 -18.90 7.04
CA LYS A 374 39.40 -19.21 6.01
C LYS A 374 39.42 -18.13 4.93
N PRO A 375 40.59 -17.73 4.40
CA PRO A 375 40.67 -16.86 3.22
C PRO A 375 39.87 -17.48 2.07
N GLY A 376 38.90 -16.74 1.52
CA GLY A 376 37.95 -17.22 0.50
C GLY A 376 36.58 -17.68 1.03
N CYS A 377 36.42 -17.85 2.35
CA CYS A 377 35.12 -18.18 2.98
C CYS A 377 34.31 -16.95 3.41
N ALA A 378 34.73 -15.73 3.09
CA ALA A 378 34.01 -14.48 3.42
C ALA A 378 32.54 -14.51 2.96
N ARG A 379 32.24 -15.19 1.84
CA ARG A 379 30.85 -15.37 1.39
C ARG A 379 30.02 -16.20 2.38
N ALA A 380 30.59 -17.25 2.99
CA ALA A 380 29.88 -18.09 3.95
C ALA A 380 29.60 -17.37 5.28
N GLN A 381 30.33 -16.29 5.59
CA GLN A 381 30.12 -15.44 6.76
C GLN A 381 29.01 -14.39 6.58
N HIS A 382 28.44 -14.28 5.37
CA HIS A 382 27.32 -13.40 5.10
C HIS A 382 25.99 -14.16 5.22
N VAL A 383 25.01 -13.59 5.92
CA VAL A 383 23.64 -14.15 6.06
C VAL A 383 22.99 -14.47 4.71
N GLY A 384 23.28 -13.68 3.67
CA GLY A 384 22.77 -13.91 2.32
C GLY A 384 23.16 -15.26 1.72
N SER A 385 24.28 -15.85 2.13
CA SER A 385 24.69 -17.18 1.65
C SER A 385 23.71 -18.29 2.01
N TYR A 386 23.03 -18.16 3.15
CA TYR A 386 22.03 -19.12 3.64
C TYR A 386 20.61 -18.78 3.19
N LEU A 387 20.32 -17.49 2.95
CA LEU A 387 19.00 -17.05 2.49
C LEU A 387 18.84 -17.15 0.97
N ILE A 388 19.73 -16.53 0.21
CA ILE A 388 19.67 -16.46 -1.27
C ILE A 388 20.75 -17.31 -1.96
N GLY A 389 21.88 -17.54 -1.30
CA GLY A 389 23.09 -18.08 -1.90
C GLY A 389 23.19 -19.60 -1.94
N GLY A 390 24.43 -20.09 -2.09
CA GLY A 390 24.73 -21.51 -2.31
C GLY A 390 24.39 -22.43 -1.14
N HIS A 391 24.40 -21.91 0.10
CA HIS A 391 24.15 -22.70 1.31
C HIS A 391 22.65 -22.83 1.66
N ARG A 392 21.77 -22.22 0.85
CA ARG A 392 20.31 -22.25 1.05
C ARG A 392 19.72 -23.65 1.15
N PHE A 393 20.25 -24.61 0.39
CA PHE A 393 19.76 -25.99 0.43
C PHE A 393 20.00 -26.63 1.80
N ALA A 394 21.23 -26.52 2.33
CA ALA A 394 21.59 -27.03 3.65
C ALA A 394 20.80 -26.32 4.75
N PHE A 395 20.66 -24.99 4.65
CA PHE A 395 19.88 -24.20 5.59
C PHE A 395 18.40 -24.61 5.64
N ARG A 396 17.79 -24.86 4.47
CA ARG A 396 16.41 -25.31 4.38
C ARG A 396 16.18 -26.69 4.99
N LYS A 397 17.18 -27.58 4.91
CA LYS A 397 17.17 -28.88 5.61
C LYS A 397 17.25 -28.68 7.13
N LEU A 398 18.13 -27.79 7.60
CA LEU A 398 18.26 -27.45 9.03
C LEU A 398 16.94 -26.87 9.60
N LEU A 399 16.24 -26.05 8.82
CA LEU A 399 14.95 -25.48 9.21
C LEU A 399 13.79 -26.49 9.25
N GLY A 400 13.96 -27.69 8.67
CA GLY A 400 12.90 -28.70 8.57
C GLY A 400 11.82 -28.35 7.55
N CYS A 401 12.11 -27.57 6.50
CA CYS A 401 11.10 -27.21 5.51
C CYS A 401 10.69 -28.43 4.64
N PRO A 402 9.40 -28.58 4.30
CA PRO A 402 8.90 -29.71 3.51
C PRO A 402 9.37 -29.63 2.06
N TRP A 403 9.76 -30.76 1.47
CA TRP A 403 10.15 -30.89 0.07
C TRP A 403 8.96 -30.66 -0.85
N THR A 404 8.96 -29.55 -1.60
CA THR A 404 7.94 -29.29 -2.62
C THR A 404 8.47 -29.70 -3.99
N PRO A 405 7.68 -30.45 -4.80
CA PRO A 405 8.10 -30.88 -6.14
C PRO A 405 8.54 -29.70 -7.02
N ARG A 406 7.88 -28.55 -6.90
CA ARG A 406 8.25 -27.32 -7.61
C ARG A 406 9.68 -26.85 -7.29
N TYR A 407 10.12 -27.02 -6.04
CA TYR A 407 11.46 -26.63 -5.62
C TYR A 407 12.53 -27.59 -6.16
N THR A 408 12.27 -28.90 -6.12
CA THR A 408 13.20 -29.92 -6.65
C THR A 408 13.32 -29.84 -8.17
N LEU A 409 12.20 -29.68 -8.89
CA LEU A 409 12.18 -29.41 -10.33
C LEU A 409 12.92 -28.12 -10.68
N GLY A 410 12.77 -27.05 -9.88
CA GLY A 410 13.50 -25.81 -10.06
C GLY A 410 15.02 -25.95 -9.89
N LEU A 411 15.47 -26.77 -8.94
CA LEU A 411 16.89 -27.12 -8.77
C LEU A 411 17.43 -27.90 -9.97
N LEU A 412 16.67 -28.86 -10.48
CA LEU A 412 17.06 -29.65 -11.65
C LEU A 412 17.14 -28.77 -12.90
N PHE A 413 16.14 -27.92 -13.12
CA PHE A 413 16.12 -26.96 -14.23
C PHE A 413 17.31 -25.99 -14.15
N ARG A 414 17.67 -25.53 -12.95
CA ARG A 414 18.86 -24.67 -12.72
C ARG A 414 20.19 -25.38 -13.00
N ARG A 415 20.29 -26.68 -12.70
CA ARG A 415 21.48 -27.48 -12.96
C ARG A 415 21.67 -27.75 -14.45
N PHE A 416 20.58 -27.99 -15.18
CA PHE A 416 20.59 -28.35 -16.60
C PHE A 416 19.99 -27.26 -17.51
N ARG A 417 20.18 -25.97 -17.17
CA ARG A 417 19.57 -24.83 -17.88
C ARG A 417 19.84 -24.83 -19.37
N ILE A 418 21.10 -25.03 -19.75
CA ILE A 418 21.53 -25.05 -21.16
C ILE A 418 20.89 -26.23 -21.89
N PHE A 419 20.85 -27.40 -21.26
CA PHE A 419 20.23 -28.60 -21.84
C PHE A 419 18.73 -28.39 -22.10
N PHE A 420 17.98 -27.84 -21.13
CA PHE A 420 16.56 -27.57 -21.33
C PHE A 420 16.33 -26.46 -22.37
N TYR A 421 17.14 -25.41 -22.38
CA TYR A 421 17.04 -24.32 -23.36
C TYR A 421 17.32 -24.82 -24.78
N LEU A 422 18.51 -25.36 -25.03
CA LEU A 422 18.90 -25.87 -26.35
C LEU A 422 18.06 -27.07 -26.78
N GLY A 423 17.73 -27.97 -25.85
CA GLY A 423 16.85 -29.10 -26.11
C GLY A 423 15.46 -28.65 -26.55
N SER A 424 14.87 -27.66 -25.86
CA SER A 424 13.56 -27.14 -26.25
C SER A 424 13.57 -26.49 -27.65
N ILE A 425 14.63 -25.74 -27.98
CA ILE A 425 14.81 -25.17 -29.31
C ILE A 425 14.93 -26.30 -30.34
N PHE A 426 15.83 -27.26 -30.10
CA PHE A 426 16.06 -28.38 -31.01
C PHE A 426 14.78 -29.18 -31.29
N PHE A 427 14.04 -29.59 -30.25
CA PHE A 427 12.81 -30.36 -30.43
C PHE A 427 11.69 -29.55 -31.10
N LEU A 428 11.56 -28.26 -30.79
CA LEU A 428 10.57 -27.39 -31.45
C LEU A 428 10.94 -27.11 -32.91
N THR A 429 12.22 -26.87 -33.21
CA THR A 429 12.71 -26.72 -34.58
C THR A 429 12.43 -27.97 -35.40
N LEU A 430 12.73 -29.16 -34.85
CA LEU A 430 12.43 -30.41 -35.51
C LEU A 430 10.92 -30.59 -35.71
N PHE A 431 10.11 -30.30 -34.69
CA PHE A 431 8.65 -30.38 -34.77
C PHE A 431 8.09 -29.48 -35.90
N PHE A 432 8.51 -28.22 -35.97
CA PHE A 432 8.04 -27.29 -37.01
C PHE A 432 8.62 -27.61 -38.40
N ALA A 433 9.83 -28.14 -38.49
CA ALA A 433 10.44 -28.54 -39.77
C ALA A 433 9.79 -29.81 -40.35
N LEU A 434 9.31 -30.73 -39.49
CA LEU A 434 8.64 -31.97 -39.90
C LEU A 434 7.14 -31.78 -40.19
N LEU A 435 6.50 -30.76 -39.63
CA LEU A 435 5.05 -30.52 -39.78
C LEU A 435 4.58 -30.39 -41.25
N PRO A 436 5.30 -29.69 -42.15
CA PRO A 436 4.96 -29.63 -43.57
C PRO A 436 5.10 -30.99 -44.27
N LEU A 437 6.07 -31.82 -43.87
CA LEU A 437 6.31 -33.12 -44.52
C LEU A 437 5.13 -34.09 -44.31
N GLY A 438 4.48 -34.02 -43.14
CA GLY A 438 3.27 -34.79 -42.85
C GLY A 438 2.03 -34.35 -43.64
N LEU A 439 2.04 -33.14 -44.22
CA LEU A 439 0.93 -32.62 -45.02
C LEU A 439 1.02 -33.00 -46.51
N PHE A 440 2.21 -33.33 -47.02
CA PHE A 440 2.45 -33.50 -48.45
C PHE A 440 2.57 -34.96 -48.93
N ASN A 441 2.36 -35.99 -48.10
CA ASN A 441 2.38 -37.42 -48.48
C ASN A 441 3.55 -37.83 -49.41
N LEU A 442 4.72 -37.25 -49.20
CA LEU A 442 5.92 -37.51 -49.99
C LEU A 442 6.58 -38.84 -49.55
N SER A 443 7.00 -39.67 -50.51
CA SER A 443 7.64 -40.96 -50.24
C SER A 443 9.05 -40.79 -49.68
N PRO A 444 9.49 -41.54 -48.65
CA PRO A 444 10.79 -41.37 -47.96
C PRO A 444 12.05 -41.41 -48.85
N GLY A 445 11.94 -41.85 -50.11
CA GLY A 445 13.03 -41.89 -51.08
C GLY A 445 13.14 -40.67 -52.01
N ASP A 446 12.25 -39.68 -51.91
CA ASP A 446 12.28 -38.49 -52.78
C ASP A 446 13.30 -37.46 -52.27
N TRP A 447 14.28 -37.09 -53.10
CA TRP A 447 15.30 -36.07 -52.77
C TRP A 447 14.69 -34.70 -52.42
N ARG A 448 13.49 -34.39 -52.94
CA ARG A 448 12.75 -33.16 -52.66
C ARG A 448 12.40 -33.00 -51.17
N LEU A 449 12.21 -34.11 -50.45
CA LEU A 449 12.00 -34.11 -49.00
C LEU A 449 13.17 -33.48 -48.25
N TYR A 450 14.40 -33.87 -48.59
CA TYR A 450 15.59 -33.37 -47.92
C TYR A 450 15.81 -31.88 -48.19
N LEU A 451 15.54 -31.44 -49.43
CA LEU A 451 15.65 -30.03 -49.80
C LEU A 451 14.59 -29.17 -49.09
N MET A 452 13.36 -29.68 -48.99
CA MET A 452 12.28 -29.03 -48.25
C MET A 452 12.57 -28.99 -46.73
N LEU A 453 13.13 -30.06 -46.16
CA LEU A 453 13.53 -30.11 -44.76
C LEU A 453 14.63 -29.08 -44.45
N ILE A 454 15.66 -28.99 -45.30
CA ILE A 454 16.75 -28.00 -45.15
C ILE A 454 16.19 -26.58 -45.25
N ALA A 455 15.34 -26.32 -46.26
CA ALA A 455 14.71 -25.00 -46.43
C ALA A 455 13.77 -24.65 -45.27
N ALA A 456 13.06 -25.62 -44.70
CA ALA A 456 12.17 -25.43 -43.56
C ALA A 456 12.91 -25.24 -42.23
N LEU A 457 14.14 -25.75 -42.12
CA LEU A 457 14.91 -25.69 -40.88
C LEU A 457 15.21 -24.25 -40.43
N ILE A 458 15.51 -23.36 -41.38
CA ILE A 458 15.80 -21.94 -41.11
C ILE A 458 14.58 -21.23 -40.48
N PRO A 459 13.39 -21.15 -41.12
CA PRO A 459 12.21 -20.53 -40.53
C PRO A 459 11.66 -21.29 -39.31
N ALA A 460 11.81 -22.62 -39.25
CA ALA A 460 11.43 -23.40 -38.07
C ALA A 460 12.31 -23.04 -36.85
N SER A 461 13.60 -22.78 -37.06
CA SER A 461 14.53 -22.41 -35.99
C SER A 461 14.22 -21.03 -35.41
N THR A 462 13.88 -20.05 -36.25
CA THR A 462 13.52 -18.70 -35.80
C THR A 462 12.20 -18.69 -35.02
N LEU A 463 11.21 -19.48 -35.46
CA LEU A 463 9.94 -19.65 -34.73
C LEU A 463 10.14 -20.34 -33.38
N ALA A 464 10.91 -21.43 -33.36
CA ALA A 464 11.24 -22.16 -32.14
C ALA A 464 11.96 -21.25 -31.14
N LEU A 465 12.98 -20.52 -31.59
CA LEU A 465 13.74 -19.57 -30.76
C LEU A 465 12.81 -18.50 -30.17
N SER A 466 11.91 -17.93 -30.98
CA SER A 466 10.96 -16.91 -30.53
C SER A 466 10.00 -17.44 -29.47
N LEU A 467 9.44 -18.64 -29.67
CA LEU A 467 8.53 -19.28 -28.71
C LEU A 467 9.23 -19.65 -27.40
N VAL A 468 10.45 -20.20 -27.48
CA VAL A 468 11.24 -20.53 -26.29
C VAL A 468 11.61 -19.26 -25.54
N ASN A 469 12.09 -18.21 -26.23
CA ASN A 469 12.42 -16.93 -25.58
C ASN A 469 11.19 -16.29 -24.95
N PHE A 470 10.00 -16.35 -25.58
CA PHE A 470 8.75 -15.89 -24.99
C PHE A 470 8.35 -16.69 -23.75
N ALA A 471 8.45 -18.02 -23.80
CA ALA A 471 8.16 -18.89 -22.66
C ALA A 471 9.14 -18.65 -21.50
N VAL A 472 10.43 -18.44 -21.79
CA VAL A 472 11.46 -18.15 -20.79
C VAL A 472 11.22 -16.80 -20.13
N THR A 473 11.02 -15.74 -20.93
CA THR A 473 10.80 -14.37 -20.41
C THR A 473 9.52 -14.24 -19.58
N THR A 474 8.49 -15.04 -19.87
CA THR A 474 7.23 -15.04 -19.10
C THR A 474 7.29 -15.91 -17.83
N LYS A 475 7.99 -17.05 -17.86
CA LYS A 475 7.98 -18.04 -16.76
C LYS A 475 9.19 -17.98 -15.83
N VAL A 476 10.33 -17.51 -16.31
CA VAL A 476 11.56 -17.46 -15.52
C VAL A 476 11.69 -16.08 -14.87
N ALA A 477 11.45 -16.04 -13.57
CA ALA A 477 11.67 -14.81 -12.81
C ALA A 477 13.17 -14.44 -12.81
N PRO A 478 13.51 -13.16 -13.04
CA PRO A 478 14.89 -12.68 -12.94
C PRO A 478 15.40 -12.89 -11.51
N HIS A 479 16.70 -13.18 -11.39
CA HIS A 479 17.36 -13.27 -10.10
C HIS A 479 18.05 -11.94 -9.81
N PRO A 480 17.46 -11.09 -8.96
CA PRO A 480 18.10 -9.81 -8.63
C PRO A 480 19.43 -10.08 -7.95
N LEU A 481 20.48 -9.40 -8.43
CA LEU A 481 21.76 -9.39 -7.74
C LEU A 481 21.65 -8.45 -6.53
N PRO A 482 22.13 -8.86 -5.34
CA PRO A 482 22.22 -7.97 -4.19
C PRO A 482 23.00 -6.70 -4.54
N ARG A 483 22.44 -5.55 -4.20
CA ARG A 483 23.02 -4.23 -4.46
C ARG A 483 23.43 -3.57 -3.15
N LEU A 484 24.55 -2.85 -3.21
CA LEU A 484 24.95 -1.94 -2.14
C LEU A 484 24.19 -0.62 -2.28
N ASP A 485 23.98 0.06 -1.16
CA ASP A 485 23.39 1.39 -1.11
C ASP A 485 24.48 2.46 -1.25
N PHE A 486 24.47 3.15 -2.38
CA PHE A 486 25.32 4.31 -2.64
C PHE A 486 24.48 5.56 -2.94
N SER A 487 23.26 5.65 -2.41
CA SER A 487 22.39 6.81 -2.62
C SER A 487 22.99 8.13 -2.13
N ALA A 488 23.92 8.07 -1.16
CA ALA A 488 24.65 9.22 -0.63
C ALA A 488 26.00 9.48 -1.33
N GLY A 489 26.34 8.70 -2.36
CA GLY A 489 27.61 8.77 -3.09
C GLY A 489 28.49 7.53 -2.91
N ILE A 490 29.48 7.37 -3.79
CA ILE A 490 30.41 6.24 -3.81
C ILE A 490 31.61 6.57 -2.90
N PRO A 491 31.94 5.73 -1.89
CA PRO A 491 33.10 5.96 -1.04
C PRO A 491 34.42 5.62 -1.76
N LYS A 492 35.54 6.13 -1.23
CA LYS A 492 36.89 5.91 -1.80
C LYS A 492 37.28 4.43 -1.91
N GLU A 493 36.77 3.58 -1.03
CA GLU A 493 37.01 2.13 -1.02
C GLU A 493 36.31 1.40 -2.19
N HIS A 494 35.29 2.03 -2.78
CA HIS A 494 34.47 1.49 -3.87
C HIS A 494 34.56 2.33 -5.14
N ARG A 495 35.70 3.01 -5.36
CA ARG A 495 35.97 3.76 -6.60
C ARG A 495 35.62 2.91 -7.81
N THR A 496 34.75 3.46 -8.64
CA THR A 496 34.13 2.74 -9.75
C THR A 496 34.52 3.42 -11.05
N MET A 497 34.92 2.63 -12.03
CA MET A 497 35.14 3.09 -13.39
C MET A 497 34.12 2.41 -14.33
N VAL A 498 33.35 3.22 -15.05
CA VAL A 498 32.44 2.77 -16.08
C VAL A 498 33.20 2.76 -17.39
N ILE A 499 33.42 1.56 -17.92
CA ILE A 499 34.12 1.35 -19.19
C ILE A 499 33.06 1.14 -20.28
N VAL A 500 33.12 1.96 -21.33
CA VAL A 500 32.28 1.79 -22.52
C VAL A 500 33.16 1.17 -23.62
N PRO A 501 32.99 -0.13 -23.94
CA PRO A 501 33.70 -0.76 -25.03
C PRO A 501 33.15 -0.25 -26.37
N THR A 502 34.03 0.22 -27.26
CA THR A 502 33.64 0.77 -28.56
C THR A 502 34.73 0.61 -29.60
N LEU A 503 34.37 0.63 -30.88
CA LEU A 503 35.32 0.65 -31.99
C LEU A 503 35.45 2.07 -32.55
N LEU A 504 36.68 2.48 -32.90
CA LEU A 504 36.99 3.78 -33.51
C LEU A 504 36.73 3.72 -35.03
N GLY A 505 35.45 3.79 -35.42
CA GLY A 505 35.07 3.65 -36.83
C GLY A 505 35.19 4.92 -37.67
N SER A 506 34.72 6.06 -37.16
CA SER A 506 34.72 7.33 -37.91
C SER A 506 34.80 8.54 -36.99
N PRO A 507 35.25 9.71 -37.48
CA PRO A 507 35.38 10.90 -36.65
C PRO A 507 34.05 11.38 -36.05
N GLY A 508 32.95 11.29 -36.80
CA GLY A 508 31.63 11.66 -36.29
C GLY A 508 31.07 10.69 -35.24
N ALA A 509 31.40 9.40 -35.36
CA ALA A 509 31.07 8.40 -34.34
C ALA A 509 31.87 8.66 -33.05
N LEU A 510 33.13 9.05 -33.17
CA LEU A 510 33.98 9.44 -32.04
C LEU A 510 33.43 10.67 -31.31
N ASP A 511 33.06 11.74 -32.03
CA ASP A 511 32.45 12.92 -31.41
C ASP A 511 31.17 12.55 -30.63
N SER A 512 30.32 11.70 -31.20
CA SER A 512 29.10 11.23 -30.54
C SER A 512 29.39 10.39 -29.29
N LEU A 513 30.48 9.61 -29.29
CA LEU A 513 30.92 8.82 -28.14
C LEU A 513 31.45 9.71 -27.02
N LEU A 514 32.23 10.76 -27.37
CA LEU A 514 32.75 11.74 -26.42
C LEU A 514 31.60 12.57 -25.81
N GLU A 515 30.67 13.06 -26.62
CA GLU A 515 29.47 13.76 -26.15
C GLU A 515 28.65 12.84 -25.22
N GLY A 516 28.46 11.57 -25.61
CA GLY A 516 27.76 10.58 -24.78
C GLY A 516 28.47 10.30 -23.45
N LEU A 517 29.81 10.33 -23.41
CA LEU A 517 30.60 10.19 -22.20
C LEU A 517 30.48 11.43 -21.31
N GLU A 518 30.53 12.62 -21.90
CA GLU A 518 30.33 13.89 -21.19
C GLU A 518 28.94 13.97 -20.56
N ILE A 519 27.87 13.63 -21.30
CA ILE A 519 26.50 13.58 -20.77
C ILE A 519 26.42 12.62 -19.57
N ARG A 520 27.06 11.45 -19.66
CA ARG A 520 27.06 10.48 -18.55
C ARG A 520 27.81 11.00 -17.33
N TYR A 521 28.95 11.67 -17.54
CA TYR A 521 29.71 12.29 -16.46
C TYR A 521 28.95 13.44 -15.79
N LEU A 522 28.36 14.35 -16.57
CA LEU A 522 27.58 15.48 -16.05
C LEU A 522 26.28 15.03 -15.38
N GLY A 523 25.63 13.99 -15.91
CA GLY A 523 24.43 13.40 -15.34
C GLY A 523 24.67 12.59 -14.06
N ASN A 524 25.91 12.14 -13.80
CA ASN A 524 26.26 11.30 -12.66
C ASN A 524 27.53 11.84 -11.96
N ARG A 525 27.43 13.04 -11.38
CA ARG A 525 28.54 13.67 -10.67
C ARG A 525 28.80 13.00 -9.32
N ASP A 526 29.87 12.23 -9.23
CA ASP A 526 30.41 11.68 -7.97
C ASP A 526 31.95 11.70 -8.02
N PRO A 527 32.64 12.11 -6.94
CA PRO A 527 34.11 12.22 -6.92
C PRO A 527 34.86 10.90 -7.10
N ASN A 528 34.19 9.75 -6.91
CA ASN A 528 34.78 8.42 -7.02
C ASN A 528 34.18 7.61 -8.19
N LEU A 529 33.45 8.26 -9.11
CA LEU A 529 32.95 7.67 -10.35
C LEU A 529 33.74 8.20 -11.55
N TYR A 530 34.34 7.29 -12.29
CA TYR A 530 35.14 7.60 -13.47
C TYR A 530 34.51 6.97 -14.71
N PHE A 531 34.76 7.57 -15.87
CA PHE A 531 34.32 7.07 -17.16
C PHE A 531 35.54 6.90 -18.07
N ALA A 532 35.56 5.81 -18.82
CA ALA A 532 36.62 5.53 -19.79
C ALA A 532 36.02 4.86 -21.03
N LEU A 533 36.62 5.14 -22.19
CA LEU A 533 36.39 4.38 -23.40
C LEU A 533 37.45 3.27 -23.47
N LEU A 534 37.01 2.03 -23.70
CA LEU A 534 37.91 0.94 -24.08
C LEU A 534 37.76 0.77 -25.58
N THR A 535 38.76 1.23 -26.31
CA THR A 535 38.70 1.37 -27.77
C THR A 535 39.56 0.34 -28.49
N ASP A 536 39.11 -0.04 -29.68
CA ASP A 536 39.89 -0.76 -30.68
C ASP A 536 39.51 -0.25 -32.08
N PHE A 537 40.29 -0.55 -33.10
CA PHE A 537 39.95 -0.20 -34.49
C PHE A 537 39.01 -1.25 -35.12
N PRO A 538 38.20 -0.88 -36.13
CA PRO A 538 37.42 -1.86 -36.89
C PRO A 538 38.31 -2.88 -37.60
N ASP A 539 37.73 -4.03 -37.95
CA ASP A 539 38.43 -5.06 -38.73
C ASP A 539 39.00 -4.47 -40.04
N ALA A 540 40.29 -4.68 -40.27
CA ALA A 540 41.02 -4.24 -41.47
C ALA A 540 41.95 -5.35 -41.99
N ASP A 541 42.23 -5.32 -43.30
CA ASP A 541 43.13 -6.28 -43.96
C ASP A 541 44.61 -6.07 -43.61
N THR A 542 44.95 -4.92 -43.00
CA THR A 542 46.32 -4.53 -42.61
C THR A 542 46.33 -4.04 -41.17
N GLU A 543 47.46 -4.27 -40.46
CA GLU A 543 47.63 -3.91 -39.05
C GLU A 543 47.46 -2.42 -38.76
N THR A 544 47.81 -1.55 -39.70
CA THR A 544 47.58 -0.10 -39.63
C THR A 544 46.94 0.39 -40.91
N THR A 545 45.91 1.23 -40.79
CA THR A 545 45.31 1.96 -41.90
C THR A 545 45.66 3.45 -41.82
N PRO A 546 45.68 4.18 -42.95
CA PRO A 546 46.09 5.59 -42.97
C PRO A 546 45.24 6.55 -42.11
N GLY A 547 44.04 6.13 -41.68
CA GLY A 547 43.13 6.95 -40.86
C GLY A 547 43.16 6.66 -39.36
N ASP A 548 43.87 5.60 -38.93
CA ASP A 548 43.86 5.17 -37.52
C ASP A 548 44.58 6.17 -36.61
N ALA A 549 45.68 6.76 -37.09
CA ALA A 549 46.43 7.76 -36.34
C ALA A 549 45.61 9.03 -36.10
N ASP A 550 44.89 9.51 -37.11
CA ASP A 550 44.04 10.70 -37.03
C ASP A 550 42.86 10.49 -36.05
N LEU A 551 42.29 9.28 -36.05
CA LEU A 551 41.22 8.90 -35.12
C LEU A 551 41.71 8.80 -33.67
N LEU A 552 42.93 8.33 -33.46
CA LEU A 552 43.53 8.23 -32.13
C LEU A 552 43.95 9.60 -31.57
N GLU A 553 44.50 10.49 -32.39
CA GLU A 553 44.88 11.85 -31.95
C GLU A 553 43.65 12.69 -31.56
N ARG A 554 42.50 12.43 -32.18
CA ARG A 554 41.24 13.11 -31.88
C ARG A 554 40.54 12.60 -30.62
N ALA A 555 40.80 11.36 -30.20
CA ALA A 555 40.16 10.70 -29.06
C ALA A 555 40.86 11.05 -27.75
#